data_AF-A0A5S9ISE3-F1
#
_entry.id   AF-A0A5S9ISE3-F1
#
_cell.length_a   1.000
_cell.length_b   1.000
_cell.length_c   1.000
_cell.angle_alpha   90.00
_cell.angle_beta   90.00
_cell.angle_gamma   90.00
#
_symmetry.space_group_name_H-M   'P 1'
#
loop_
_entity.id
_entity.type
_entity.pdbx_description
1 polymer ?
#
loop_
_entity_poly.entity_id
_entity_poly.type
_entity_poly.pdbx_seq_one_letter_code
_entity_poly.pdbx_strand_id
1 'polypeptide(L)'
;MKNTIATVLIVICFAVYGYIESTRFGKLLTFNEGELYYTKSVTKNEADTLGKYCVASGFFDGQRKTIQLDKKDNTYLFRMVCLKEYRNKASYKILCGLMATEISEEVFGGQPTQVHLCDDRLETVTVIDFWRSLKEKNTIFYTKNIDSGLASKLNSYLLSINFDNGVFQLDKKGNSYQLRIIYQKKFINNAEILQAWQDMEIRTNVFDGAAVQLMLCDEYFALMKTIELEK
;
A
#
# COMPACT_ATOMS: atom_id res chain seq x y z
N MET A 1 -52.69 20.26 13.89
CA MET A 1 -51.98 20.72 12.67
C MET A 1 -50.51 21.06 12.87
N LYS A 2 -50.12 21.90 13.86
CA LYS A 2 -48.69 22.26 14.08
C LYS A 2 -47.77 21.06 14.36
N ASN A 3 -48.22 20.09 15.15
CA ASN A 3 -47.41 18.91 15.50
C ASN A 3 -47.26 17.92 14.33
N THR A 4 -48.26 17.82 13.45
CA THR A 4 -48.24 16.93 12.28
C THR A 4 -47.25 17.40 11.22
N ILE A 5 -47.13 18.71 11.00
CA ILE A 5 -46.17 19.31 10.06
C ILE A 5 -44.72 19.11 10.54
N ALA A 6 -44.48 19.28 11.85
CA ALA A 6 -43.16 19.04 12.44
C ALA A 6 -42.72 17.58 12.32
N THR A 7 -43.62 16.62 12.57
CA THR A 7 -43.32 15.18 12.41
C THR A 7 -43.02 14.81 10.95
N VAL A 8 -43.78 15.35 9.99
CA VAL A 8 -43.53 15.10 8.55
C VAL A 8 -42.19 15.68 8.10
N LEU A 9 -41.83 16.88 8.55
CA LEU A 9 -40.52 17.49 8.25
C LEU A 9 -39.36 16.67 8.84
N ILE A 10 -39.50 16.15 10.05
CA ILE A 10 -38.48 15.30 10.70
C ILE A 10 -38.28 14.00 9.90
N VAL A 11 -39.37 13.33 9.48
CA VAL A 11 -39.29 12.10 8.69
C VAL A 11 -38.64 12.35 7.32
N ILE A 12 -38.98 13.47 6.67
CA ILE A 12 -38.34 13.88 5.41
C ILE A 12 -36.84 14.14 5.62
N CYS A 13 -36.45 14.84 6.69
CA CYS A 13 -35.03 15.07 7.00
C CYS A 13 -34.26 13.77 7.23
N PHE A 14 -34.83 12.78 7.93
CA PHE A 14 -34.21 11.46 8.11
C PHE A 14 -34.12 10.66 6.80
N ALA A 15 -35.17 10.69 5.97
CA ALA A 15 -35.15 10.02 4.66
C ALA A 15 -34.15 10.66 3.70
N VAL A 16 -34.04 11.99 3.70
CA VAL A 16 -33.05 12.75 2.92
C VAL A 16 -31.64 12.49 3.44
N TYR A 17 -31.42 12.46 4.76
CA TYR A 17 -30.12 12.14 5.35
C TYR A 17 -29.65 10.71 5.00
N GLY A 18 -30.54 9.72 5.13
CA GLY A 18 -30.25 8.34 4.73
C GLY A 18 -29.99 8.18 3.23
N TYR A 19 -30.71 8.92 2.38
CA TYR A 19 -30.45 8.97 0.95
C TYR A 19 -29.07 9.58 0.65
N ILE A 20 -28.71 10.69 1.30
CA ILE A 20 -27.42 11.37 1.11
C ILE A 20 -26.23 10.45 1.50
N GLU A 21 -26.29 9.75 2.63
CA GLU A 21 -25.23 8.81 3.01
C GLU A 21 -25.12 7.63 2.03
N SER A 22 -26.24 7.10 1.54
CA SER A 22 -26.25 6.06 0.50
C SER A 22 -25.64 6.55 -0.82
N THR A 23 -25.82 7.83 -1.17
CA THR A 23 -25.19 8.41 -2.37
C THR A 23 -23.69 8.65 -2.19
N ARG A 24 -23.24 8.92 -0.95
CA ARG A 24 -21.83 9.21 -0.65
C ARG A 24 -20.96 7.95 -0.64
N PHE A 25 -21.46 6.89 -0.01
CA PHE A 25 -20.70 5.64 0.07
C PHE A 25 -20.89 4.75 -1.16
N GLY A 26 -22.06 4.82 -1.78
CA GLY A 26 -22.43 3.96 -2.91
C GLY A 26 -23.15 2.70 -2.43
N LYS A 27 -23.08 1.63 -3.23
CA LYS A 27 -23.79 0.37 -2.97
C LYS A 27 -22.94 -0.54 -2.09
N LEU A 28 -23.58 -1.22 -1.13
CA LEU A 28 -22.92 -2.15 -0.21
C LEU A 28 -22.91 -3.58 -0.75
N LEU A 29 -21.77 -4.27 -0.57
CA LEU A 29 -21.61 -5.72 -0.61
C LEU A 29 -20.97 -6.18 0.72
N THR A 30 -21.31 -7.38 1.17
CA THR A 30 -20.76 -7.94 2.41
C THR A 30 -19.99 -9.22 2.13
N PHE A 31 -18.80 -9.35 2.71
CA PHE A 31 -17.88 -10.47 2.53
C PHE A 31 -17.23 -10.83 3.86
N ASN A 32 -17.53 -12.00 4.43
CA ASN A 32 -16.93 -12.48 5.69
C ASN A 32 -16.90 -11.39 6.80
N GLU A 33 -18.07 -10.82 7.12
CA GLU A 33 -18.27 -9.67 8.03
C GLU A 33 -17.64 -8.32 7.59
N GLY A 34 -16.89 -8.30 6.50
CA GLY A 34 -16.38 -7.09 5.84
C GLY A 34 -17.47 -6.37 5.04
N GLU A 35 -17.44 -5.05 5.09
CA GLU A 35 -18.32 -4.14 4.34
C GLU A 35 -17.54 -3.50 3.20
N LEU A 36 -17.95 -3.76 1.96
CA LEU A 36 -17.39 -3.17 0.75
C LEU A 36 -18.46 -2.28 0.10
N TYR A 37 -18.26 -0.97 0.17
CA TYR A 37 -19.04 -0.01 -0.58
C TYR A 37 -18.41 0.22 -1.96
N TYR A 38 -19.20 0.39 -3.02
CA TYR A 38 -18.69 0.78 -4.33
C TYR A 38 -19.54 1.87 -4.97
N THR A 39 -18.88 2.86 -5.57
CA THR A 39 -19.55 4.00 -6.20
C THR A 39 -20.02 3.67 -7.62
N LYS A 40 -20.71 4.62 -8.26
CA LYS A 40 -21.18 4.48 -9.65
C LYS A 40 -20.06 4.44 -10.70
N SER A 41 -18.83 4.84 -10.36
CA SER A 41 -17.69 4.85 -11.28
C SER A 41 -17.05 3.46 -11.42
N VAL A 42 -17.52 2.49 -10.62
CA VAL A 42 -17.02 1.12 -10.54
C VAL A 42 -18.20 0.17 -10.78
N THR A 43 -17.95 -0.88 -11.54
CA THR A 43 -18.94 -1.94 -11.79
C THR A 43 -19.09 -2.85 -10.57
N LYS A 44 -20.26 -3.47 -10.43
CA LYS A 44 -20.47 -4.48 -9.38
C LYS A 44 -19.46 -5.64 -9.50
N ASN A 45 -19.06 -6.01 -10.73
CA ASN A 45 -18.12 -7.11 -10.95
C ASN A 45 -16.71 -6.79 -10.43
N GLU A 46 -16.21 -5.57 -10.66
CA GLU A 46 -14.94 -5.10 -10.09
C GLU A 46 -15.00 -5.10 -8.56
N ALA A 47 -16.09 -4.60 -7.97
CA ALA A 47 -16.31 -4.61 -6.53
C ALA A 47 -16.39 -6.02 -5.94
N ASP A 48 -17.07 -6.95 -6.63
CA ASP A 48 -17.18 -8.35 -6.22
C ASP A 48 -15.83 -9.08 -6.29
N THR A 49 -15.04 -8.81 -7.32
CA THR A 49 -13.68 -9.36 -7.48
C THR A 49 -12.76 -8.87 -6.36
N LEU A 50 -12.80 -7.57 -6.03
CA LEU A 50 -12.06 -7.02 -4.89
C LEU A 50 -12.51 -7.66 -3.57
N GLY A 51 -13.81 -7.80 -3.33
CA GLY A 51 -14.34 -8.41 -2.11
C GLY A 51 -13.87 -9.84 -1.92
N LYS A 52 -13.86 -10.65 -2.99
CA LYS A 52 -13.31 -12.02 -2.99
C LYS A 52 -11.82 -12.04 -2.73
N TYR A 53 -11.05 -11.14 -3.34
CA TYR A 53 -9.63 -10.99 -3.04
C TYR A 53 -9.40 -10.66 -1.56
N CYS A 54 -10.16 -9.73 -0.98
CA CYS A 54 -10.04 -9.36 0.44
C CYS A 54 -10.32 -10.55 1.38
N VAL A 55 -11.22 -11.47 1.02
CA VAL A 55 -11.42 -12.72 1.78
C VAL A 55 -10.23 -13.65 1.60
N ALA A 56 -9.78 -13.86 0.35
CA ALA A 56 -8.69 -14.78 0.03
C ALA A 56 -7.34 -14.36 0.64
N SER A 57 -7.05 -13.06 0.69
CA SER A 57 -5.85 -12.51 1.31
C SER A 57 -5.91 -12.46 2.85
N GLY A 58 -7.07 -12.78 3.43
CA GLY A 58 -7.30 -12.69 4.88
C GLY A 58 -7.52 -11.27 5.40
N PHE A 59 -7.67 -10.26 4.53
CA PHE A 59 -8.04 -8.91 4.96
C PHE A 59 -9.42 -8.88 5.61
N PHE A 60 -10.40 -9.54 4.99
CA PHE A 60 -11.71 -9.83 5.59
C PHE A 60 -11.65 -11.19 6.30
N ASP A 61 -11.38 -11.15 7.60
CA ASP A 61 -11.05 -12.27 8.48
C ASP A 61 -12.21 -12.64 9.44
N GLY A 62 -13.43 -12.15 9.18
CA GLY A 62 -14.57 -12.32 10.08
C GLY A 62 -14.71 -11.21 11.13
N GLN A 63 -13.78 -10.25 11.19
CA GLN A 63 -13.97 -9.01 11.91
C GLN A 63 -14.54 -7.92 11.00
N ARG A 64 -15.42 -7.08 11.56
CA ARG A 64 -16.01 -5.96 10.83
C ARG A 64 -14.92 -4.97 10.39
N LYS A 65 -14.74 -4.86 9.08
CA LYS A 65 -13.87 -3.87 8.42
C LYS A 65 -14.66 -3.20 7.31
N THR A 66 -14.49 -1.89 7.15
CA THR A 66 -15.21 -1.13 6.14
C THR A 66 -14.25 -0.54 5.13
N ILE A 67 -14.52 -0.82 3.85
CA ILE A 67 -13.80 -0.27 2.71
C ILE A 67 -14.78 0.34 1.70
N GLN A 68 -14.26 1.22 0.85
CA GLN A 68 -14.95 1.73 -0.31
C GLN A 68 -14.06 1.62 -1.54
N LEU A 69 -14.64 1.17 -2.65
CA LEU A 69 -14.03 1.17 -3.96
C LEU A 69 -14.64 2.27 -4.83
N ASP A 70 -13.80 3.15 -5.33
CA ASP A 70 -14.14 4.21 -6.27
C ASP A 70 -13.11 4.22 -7.41
N LYS A 71 -13.39 4.96 -8.48
CA LYS A 71 -12.49 5.14 -9.60
C LYS A 71 -12.52 6.59 -10.08
N LYS A 72 -11.34 7.19 -10.21
CA LYS A 72 -11.17 8.57 -10.71
C LYS A 72 -9.97 8.63 -11.64
N ASP A 73 -10.13 9.28 -12.79
CA ASP A 73 -9.04 9.49 -13.77
C ASP A 73 -8.28 8.19 -14.10
N ASN A 74 -9.03 7.10 -14.29
CA ASN A 74 -8.52 5.74 -14.53
C ASN A 74 -7.66 5.13 -13.40
N THR A 75 -7.73 5.69 -12.19
CA THR A 75 -7.09 5.16 -10.98
C THR A 75 -8.15 4.63 -10.03
N TYR A 76 -8.01 3.38 -9.57
CA TYR A 76 -8.86 2.81 -8.53
C TYR A 76 -8.47 3.37 -7.17
N LEU A 77 -9.47 3.77 -6.38
CA LEU A 77 -9.30 4.31 -5.05
C LEU A 77 -9.82 3.28 -4.05
N PHE A 78 -8.91 2.53 -3.44
CA PHE A 78 -9.19 1.61 -2.35
C PHE A 78 -9.17 2.40 -1.02
N ARG A 79 -10.35 2.78 -0.54
CA ARG A 79 -10.51 3.50 0.73
C ARG A 79 -10.73 2.51 1.84
N MET A 80 -9.97 2.62 2.93
CA MET A 80 -10.14 1.79 4.11
C MET A 80 -10.20 2.64 5.37
N VAL A 81 -11.11 2.30 6.28
CA VAL A 81 -11.09 2.86 7.63
C VAL A 81 -9.82 2.41 8.33
N CYS A 82 -9.05 3.37 8.85
CA CYS A 82 -7.78 3.09 9.52
C CYS A 82 -7.76 3.73 10.91
N LEU A 83 -7.36 2.96 11.93
CA LEU A 83 -7.22 3.50 13.29
C LEU A 83 -6.08 4.53 13.34
N LYS A 84 -6.29 5.59 14.12
CA LYS A 84 -5.45 6.80 14.11
C LYS A 84 -3.98 6.51 14.41
N GLU A 85 -3.71 5.55 15.29
CA GLU A 85 -2.38 5.13 15.72
C GLU A 85 -1.56 4.43 14.62
N TYR A 86 -2.20 3.92 13.55
CA TYR A 86 -1.49 3.30 12.42
C TYR A 86 -1.26 4.26 11.25
N ARG A 87 -2.11 5.29 11.09
CA ARG A 87 -2.07 6.22 9.94
C ARG A 87 -0.71 6.84 9.67
N ASN A 88 0.09 7.09 10.71
CA ASN A 88 1.39 7.74 10.60
C ASN A 88 2.59 6.79 10.72
N LYS A 89 2.37 5.49 10.94
CA LYS A 89 3.47 4.52 11.03
C LYS A 89 4.04 4.25 9.64
N ALA A 90 5.34 4.46 9.49
CA ALA A 90 6.02 4.26 8.20
C ALA A 90 5.90 2.83 7.67
N SER A 91 6.07 1.82 8.54
CA SER A 91 5.88 0.41 8.18
C SER A 91 4.47 0.12 7.70
N TYR A 92 3.46 0.70 8.35
CA TYR A 92 2.07 0.53 7.94
C TYR A 92 1.82 1.14 6.55
N LYS A 93 2.35 2.33 6.27
CA LYS A 93 2.26 2.93 4.93
C LYS A 93 2.95 2.09 3.85
N ILE A 94 4.06 1.44 4.19
CA ILE A 94 4.75 0.50 3.29
C ILE A 94 3.86 -0.70 2.98
N LEU A 95 3.28 -1.34 4.01
CA LEU A 95 2.35 -2.45 3.82
C LEU A 95 1.13 -2.04 2.97
N CYS A 96 0.61 -0.82 3.14
CA CYS A 96 -0.45 -0.30 2.28
C CYS A 96 0.00 -0.10 0.82
N GLY A 97 1.26 0.29 0.58
CA GLY A 97 1.82 0.38 -0.76
C GLY A 97 1.95 -0.99 -1.44
N LEU A 98 2.36 -2.01 -0.68
CA LEU A 98 2.37 -3.41 -1.14
C LEU A 98 0.96 -3.89 -1.47
N MET A 99 0.00 -3.66 -0.57
CA MET A 99 -1.41 -3.98 -0.80
C MET A 99 -1.97 -3.29 -2.06
N ALA A 100 -1.65 -2.01 -2.27
CA ALA A 100 -2.05 -1.30 -3.49
C ALA A 100 -1.49 -1.95 -4.76
N THR A 101 -0.26 -2.46 -4.69
CA THR A 101 0.42 -3.16 -5.78
C THR A 101 -0.24 -4.50 -6.08
N GLU A 102 -0.50 -5.30 -5.04
CA GLU A 102 -1.18 -6.58 -5.19
C GLU A 102 -2.61 -6.42 -5.71
N ILE A 103 -3.38 -5.47 -5.19
CA ILE A 103 -4.74 -5.19 -5.69
C ILE A 103 -4.69 -4.76 -7.17
N SER A 104 -3.75 -3.88 -7.53
CA SER A 104 -3.55 -3.47 -8.92
C SER A 104 -3.34 -4.68 -9.83
N GLU A 105 -2.38 -5.54 -9.49
CA GLU A 105 -1.98 -6.69 -10.32
C GLU A 105 -3.04 -7.80 -10.34
N GLU A 106 -3.53 -8.22 -9.17
CA GLU A 106 -4.37 -9.41 -9.01
C GLU A 106 -5.87 -9.14 -9.23
N VAL A 107 -6.32 -7.90 -9.00
CA VAL A 107 -7.76 -7.54 -9.10
C VAL A 107 -8.06 -6.71 -10.33
N PHE A 108 -7.18 -5.74 -10.64
CA PHE A 108 -7.45 -4.74 -11.67
C PHE A 108 -6.54 -4.85 -12.90
N GLY A 109 -5.82 -5.97 -13.06
CA GLY A 109 -5.02 -6.23 -14.26
C GLY A 109 -3.90 -5.21 -14.50
N GLY A 110 -3.26 -4.76 -13.43
CA GLY A 110 -2.17 -3.79 -13.44
C GLY A 110 -2.60 -2.32 -13.53
N GLN A 111 -3.90 -2.01 -13.43
CA GLN A 111 -4.37 -0.63 -13.46
C GLN A 111 -3.98 0.14 -12.17
N PRO A 112 -3.59 1.44 -12.28
CA PRO A 112 -3.22 2.25 -11.14
C PRO A 112 -4.22 2.15 -9.99
N THR A 113 -3.70 1.88 -8.80
CA THR A 113 -4.50 1.75 -7.59
C THR A 113 -3.89 2.60 -6.48
N GLN A 114 -4.72 3.28 -5.70
CA GLN A 114 -4.30 4.04 -4.53
C GLN A 114 -4.98 3.47 -3.30
N VAL A 115 -4.25 3.37 -2.20
CA VAL A 115 -4.82 3.10 -0.89
C VAL A 115 -5.04 4.41 -0.16
N HIS A 116 -6.29 4.69 0.17
CA HIS A 116 -6.71 5.85 0.94
C HIS A 116 -6.95 5.42 2.38
N LEU A 117 -6.07 5.84 3.29
CA LEU A 117 -6.28 5.67 4.72
C LEU A 117 -7.28 6.72 5.19
N CYS A 118 -8.42 6.25 5.67
CA CYS A 118 -9.55 7.09 6.01
C CYS A 118 -9.84 7.12 7.52
N ASP A 119 -10.67 8.07 7.93
CA ASP A 119 -11.35 8.03 9.22
C ASP A 119 -12.51 7.02 9.26
N ASP A 120 -13.25 6.99 10.38
CA ASP A 120 -14.41 6.14 10.59
C ASP A 120 -15.62 6.50 9.69
N ARG A 121 -15.52 7.61 8.94
CA ARG A 121 -16.52 8.09 7.99
C ARG A 121 -16.06 7.96 6.54
N LEU A 122 -15.00 7.18 6.27
CA LEU A 122 -14.35 7.00 4.96
C LEU A 122 -13.84 8.31 4.32
N GLU A 123 -13.62 9.36 5.12
CA GLU A 123 -12.96 10.57 4.65
C GLU A 123 -11.44 10.35 4.61
N THR A 124 -10.82 10.68 3.47
CA THR A 124 -9.39 10.42 3.25
C THR A 124 -8.54 11.32 4.14
N VAL A 125 -7.62 10.69 4.86
CA VAL A 125 -6.61 11.37 5.67
C VAL A 125 -5.23 11.26 5.02
N THR A 126 -4.93 10.13 4.40
CA THR A 126 -3.65 9.90 3.70
C THR A 126 -3.89 9.10 2.44
N VAL A 127 -3.17 9.45 1.37
CA VAL A 127 -3.15 8.70 0.11
C VAL A 127 -1.80 8.02 -0.01
N ILE A 128 -1.81 6.74 -0.35
CA ILE A 128 -0.64 5.91 -0.66
C ILE A 128 -0.78 5.46 -2.12
N ASP A 129 0.18 5.87 -2.95
CA ASP A 129 0.28 5.42 -4.34
C ASP A 129 0.69 3.94 -4.41
N PHE A 130 0.19 3.19 -5.41
CA PHE A 130 0.75 1.87 -5.72
C PHE A 130 2.23 1.97 -6.09
N TRP A 131 2.92 0.86 -5.85
CA TRP A 131 4.29 0.66 -6.29
C TRP A 131 4.27 -0.24 -7.52
N ARG A 132 5.30 -0.12 -8.33
CA ARG A 132 5.56 -1.11 -9.38
C ARG A 132 6.32 -2.26 -8.74
N SER A 133 6.22 -3.45 -9.32
CA SER A 133 6.97 -4.61 -8.89
C SER A 133 7.81 -5.19 -10.02
N LEU A 134 8.98 -5.72 -9.67
CA LEU A 134 9.77 -6.63 -10.49
C LEU A 134 9.84 -7.94 -9.71
N LYS A 135 9.23 -9.01 -10.23
CA LYS A 135 9.16 -10.34 -9.61
C LYS A 135 10.00 -11.33 -10.44
N GLU A 136 11.30 -11.35 -10.20
CA GLU A 136 12.22 -12.33 -10.79
C GLU A 136 12.75 -13.27 -9.69
N LYS A 137 14.05 -13.54 -9.64
CA LYS A 137 14.68 -14.22 -8.51
C LYS A 137 14.63 -13.40 -7.22
N ASN A 138 14.59 -12.07 -7.33
CA ASN A 138 14.25 -11.18 -6.22
C ASN A 138 12.92 -10.49 -6.53
N THR A 139 12.22 -10.09 -5.47
CA THR A 139 11.06 -9.22 -5.56
C THR A 139 11.47 -7.80 -5.19
N ILE A 140 11.38 -6.87 -6.14
CA ILE A 140 11.71 -5.46 -5.94
C ILE A 140 10.45 -4.63 -6.15
N PHE A 141 9.98 -3.99 -5.08
CA PHE A 141 8.94 -2.98 -5.15
C PHE A 141 9.57 -1.61 -5.29
N TYR A 142 9.03 -0.77 -6.18
CA TYR A 142 9.60 0.55 -6.41
C TYR A 142 8.55 1.62 -6.71
N THR A 143 8.82 2.84 -6.23
CA THR A 143 7.90 3.97 -6.41
C THR A 143 7.93 4.48 -7.85
N LYS A 144 6.93 5.26 -8.24
CA LYS A 144 6.83 5.86 -9.60
C LYS A 144 8.03 6.73 -9.99
N ASN A 145 8.83 7.18 -9.01
CA ASN A 145 10.02 8.00 -9.22
C ASN A 145 11.28 7.17 -9.52
N ILE A 146 11.14 5.85 -9.54
CA ILE A 146 12.19 4.90 -9.89
C ILE A 146 11.88 4.35 -11.29
N ASP A 147 12.85 4.48 -12.18
CA ASP A 147 12.79 3.86 -13.50
C ASP A 147 12.89 2.32 -13.38
N SER A 148 12.13 1.59 -14.19
CA SER A 148 12.14 0.12 -14.16
C SER A 148 13.50 -0.48 -14.51
N GLY A 149 14.28 0.19 -15.37
CA GLY A 149 15.65 -0.20 -15.69
C GLY A 149 16.57 -0.14 -14.48
N LEU A 150 16.37 0.81 -13.56
CA LEU A 150 17.12 0.86 -12.30
C LEU A 150 16.76 -0.31 -11.38
N ALA A 151 15.47 -0.69 -11.31
CA ALA A 151 15.05 -1.87 -10.55
C ALA A 151 15.65 -3.17 -11.14
N SER A 152 15.66 -3.32 -12.47
CA SER A 152 16.32 -4.46 -13.14
C SER A 152 17.83 -4.47 -12.90
N LYS A 153 18.50 -3.32 -12.98
CA LYS A 153 19.94 -3.17 -12.69
C LYS A 153 20.26 -3.59 -11.26
N LEU A 154 19.42 -3.18 -10.29
CA LEU A 154 19.52 -3.63 -8.90
C LEU A 154 19.41 -5.15 -8.78
N ASN A 155 18.40 -5.76 -9.41
CA ASN A 155 18.24 -7.22 -9.40
C ASN A 155 19.47 -7.94 -9.97
N SER A 156 19.97 -7.51 -11.13
CA SER A 156 21.16 -8.10 -11.76
C SER A 156 22.40 -8.00 -10.86
N TYR A 157 22.61 -6.85 -10.22
CA TYR A 157 23.71 -6.67 -9.28
C TYR A 157 23.59 -7.61 -8.07
N LEU A 158 22.41 -7.69 -7.44
CA LEU A 158 22.16 -8.59 -6.31
C LEU A 158 22.44 -10.05 -6.68
N LEU A 159 22.01 -10.48 -7.86
CA LEU A 159 22.31 -11.83 -8.35
C LEU A 159 23.81 -12.07 -8.60
N SER A 160 24.55 -11.06 -9.08
CA SER A 160 25.99 -11.17 -9.29
C SER A 160 26.80 -11.40 -8.01
N ILE A 161 26.24 -10.99 -6.85
CA ILE A 161 26.82 -11.21 -5.53
C ILE A 161 26.13 -12.36 -4.77
N ASN A 162 25.43 -13.24 -5.47
CA ASN A 162 24.69 -14.40 -4.93
C ASN A 162 23.59 -14.02 -3.92
N PHE A 163 23.00 -12.85 -4.07
CA PHE A 163 21.81 -12.45 -3.33
C PHE A 163 20.56 -12.74 -4.17
N ASP A 164 19.89 -13.85 -3.87
CA ASP A 164 18.61 -14.22 -4.48
C ASP A 164 17.51 -14.44 -3.43
N ASN A 165 16.27 -14.52 -3.91
CA ASN A 165 15.04 -14.69 -3.10
C ASN A 165 14.81 -13.59 -2.05
N GLY A 166 15.40 -12.42 -2.25
CA GLY A 166 15.20 -11.25 -1.40
C GLY A 166 13.93 -10.47 -1.75
N VAL A 167 13.41 -9.76 -0.75
CA VAL A 167 12.32 -8.79 -0.92
C VAL A 167 12.85 -7.40 -0.59
N PHE A 168 12.76 -6.51 -1.57
CA PHE A 168 13.32 -5.17 -1.52
C PHE A 168 12.27 -4.11 -1.80
N GLN A 169 12.48 -2.94 -1.21
CA GLN A 169 11.72 -1.74 -1.54
C GLN A 169 12.71 -0.64 -1.92
N LEU A 170 12.56 -0.08 -3.11
CA LEU A 170 13.40 0.99 -3.65
C LEU A 170 12.58 2.28 -3.81
N ASP A 171 13.07 3.37 -3.22
CA ASP A 171 12.50 4.71 -3.37
C ASP A 171 13.61 5.74 -3.56
N LYS A 172 13.23 6.94 -4.01
CA LYS A 172 14.12 8.09 -4.14
C LYS A 172 13.55 9.27 -3.36
N LYS A 173 14.34 9.79 -2.41
CA LYS A 173 14.01 10.96 -1.60
C LYS A 173 15.06 12.04 -1.79
N GLY A 174 14.66 13.12 -2.46
CA GLY A 174 15.59 14.16 -2.88
C GLY A 174 16.68 13.56 -3.76
N ASN A 175 17.94 13.75 -3.35
CA ASN A 175 19.11 13.27 -4.08
C ASN A 175 19.63 11.90 -3.60
N SER A 176 18.92 11.22 -2.70
CA SER A 176 19.32 9.93 -2.14
C SER A 176 18.32 8.83 -2.46
N TYR A 177 18.81 7.63 -2.71
CA TYR A 177 18.01 6.42 -2.82
C TYR A 177 17.83 5.77 -1.44
N GLN A 178 16.65 5.24 -1.19
CA GLN A 178 16.37 4.41 -0.02
C GLN A 178 16.13 2.99 -0.49
N LEU A 179 17.00 2.07 -0.08
CA LEU A 179 16.89 0.64 -0.35
C LEU A 179 16.53 -0.07 0.96
N ARG A 180 15.29 -0.53 1.10
CA ARG A 180 14.88 -1.37 2.22
C ARG A 180 14.99 -2.84 1.87
N ILE A 181 15.39 -3.64 2.84
CA ILE A 181 15.49 -5.09 2.72
C ILE A 181 14.87 -5.75 3.94
N ILE A 182 14.07 -6.79 3.72
CA ILE A 182 13.64 -7.67 4.82
C ILE A 182 14.86 -8.46 5.29
N TYR A 183 15.16 -8.32 6.58
CA TYR A 183 16.41 -8.79 7.17
C TYR A 183 16.15 -9.55 8.46
N GLN A 184 16.85 -10.67 8.66
CA GLN A 184 16.65 -11.48 9.85
C GLN A 184 17.25 -10.79 11.08
N LYS A 185 16.41 -10.52 12.08
CA LYS A 185 16.78 -9.81 13.31
C LYS A 185 18.02 -10.38 14.02
N LYS A 186 18.24 -11.71 13.95
CA LYS A 186 19.43 -12.35 14.56
C LYS A 186 20.77 -11.87 13.99
N PHE A 187 20.79 -11.31 12.77
CA PHE A 187 22.00 -10.83 12.11
C PHE A 187 22.19 -9.31 12.20
N ILE A 188 21.24 -8.57 12.77
CA ILE A 188 21.22 -7.08 12.72
C ILE A 188 22.43 -6.41 13.37
N ASN A 189 23.08 -7.12 14.30
CA ASN A 189 24.26 -6.67 15.03
C ASN A 189 25.52 -7.48 14.69
N ASN A 190 25.48 -8.32 13.66
CA ASN A 190 26.66 -9.06 13.22
C ASN A 190 27.60 -8.10 12.46
N ALA A 191 28.74 -7.76 13.06
CA ALA A 191 29.68 -6.78 12.50
C ALA A 191 30.23 -7.18 11.12
N GLU A 192 30.53 -8.47 10.91
CA GLU A 192 31.05 -8.96 9.63
C GLU A 192 30.03 -8.79 8.51
N ILE A 193 28.76 -9.09 8.77
CA ILE A 193 27.71 -8.95 7.76
C ILE A 193 27.41 -7.47 7.48
N LEU A 194 27.43 -6.61 8.51
CA LEU A 194 27.26 -5.17 8.33
C LEU A 194 28.41 -4.56 7.52
N GLN A 195 29.64 -4.99 7.78
CA GLN A 195 30.81 -4.59 7.02
C GLN A 195 30.69 -5.05 5.57
N ALA A 196 30.23 -6.28 5.33
CA ALA A 196 29.98 -6.78 3.98
C ALA A 196 28.98 -5.90 3.21
N TRP A 197 27.92 -5.39 3.86
CA TRP A 197 27.01 -4.42 3.25
C TRP A 197 27.68 -3.07 2.94
N GLN A 198 28.57 -2.58 3.81
CA GLN A 198 29.28 -1.31 3.59
C GLN A 198 30.33 -1.39 2.48
N ASP A 199 30.92 -2.56 2.28
CA ASP A 199 31.89 -2.80 1.22
C ASP A 199 31.23 -3.16 -0.12
N MET A 200 29.90 -3.24 -0.18
CA MET A 200 29.19 -3.39 -1.45
C MET A 200 29.32 -2.11 -2.28
N GLU A 201 29.88 -2.25 -3.48
CA GLU A 201 29.94 -1.19 -4.49
C GLU A 201 28.59 -0.95 -5.18
N ILE A 202 27.47 -1.10 -4.47
CA ILE A 202 26.13 -0.97 -5.01
C ILE A 202 25.85 0.47 -5.48
N ARG A 203 26.46 1.48 -4.84
CA ARG A 203 26.30 2.87 -5.30
C ARG A 203 26.87 3.04 -6.68
N THR A 204 28.10 2.58 -6.89
CA THR A 204 28.79 2.72 -8.16
C THR A 204 28.15 1.82 -9.22
N ASN A 205 27.87 0.55 -8.90
CA ASN A 205 27.39 -0.43 -9.87
C ASN A 205 25.89 -0.30 -10.19
N VAL A 206 25.06 0.23 -9.29
CA VAL A 206 23.60 0.34 -9.50
C VAL A 206 23.17 1.79 -9.61
N PHE A 207 23.58 2.63 -8.67
CA PHE A 207 23.04 3.99 -8.50
C PHE A 207 23.91 5.11 -9.09
N ASP A 208 24.87 4.76 -9.96
CA ASP A 208 25.77 5.70 -10.65
C ASP A 208 26.50 6.67 -9.68
N GLY A 209 26.89 6.14 -8.52
CA GLY A 209 27.58 6.87 -7.45
C GLY A 209 26.67 7.73 -6.56
N ALA A 210 25.35 7.78 -6.80
CA ALA A 210 24.41 8.50 -5.95
C ALA A 210 24.40 7.97 -4.50
N ALA A 211 23.98 8.81 -3.56
CA ALA A 211 23.85 8.42 -2.15
C ALA A 211 22.76 7.35 -1.99
N VAL A 212 23.03 6.34 -1.16
CA VAL A 212 22.10 5.23 -0.89
C VAL A 212 22.05 4.97 0.61
N GLN A 213 20.83 4.99 1.13
CA GLN A 213 20.50 4.54 2.49
C GLN A 213 20.02 3.10 2.42
N LEU A 214 20.82 2.17 2.93
CA LEU A 214 20.39 0.79 3.12
C LEU A 214 19.66 0.68 4.46
N MET A 215 18.41 0.23 4.40
CA MET A 215 17.51 0.15 5.54
C MET A 215 17.17 -1.32 5.80
N LEU A 216 17.76 -1.87 6.86
CA LEU A 216 17.47 -3.23 7.30
C LEU A 216 16.15 -3.22 8.07
N CYS A 217 15.18 -3.97 7.58
CA CYS A 217 13.81 -3.98 8.10
C CYS A 217 13.39 -5.38 8.55
N ASP A 218 12.39 -5.46 9.42
CA ASP A 218 11.73 -6.73 9.75
C ASP A 218 10.78 -7.18 8.61
N GLU A 219 10.08 -8.30 8.81
CA GLU A 219 9.12 -8.85 7.85
C GLU A 219 7.93 -7.92 7.54
N TYR A 220 7.69 -6.90 8.37
CA TYR A 220 6.66 -5.88 8.18
C TYR A 220 7.24 -4.55 7.67
N PHE A 221 8.48 -4.56 7.18
CA PHE A 221 9.21 -3.37 6.75
C PHE A 221 9.42 -2.30 7.85
N ALA A 222 9.30 -2.67 9.13
CA ALA A 222 9.67 -1.77 10.22
C ALA A 222 11.19 -1.63 10.27
N LEU A 223 11.65 -0.38 10.33
CA LEU A 223 13.08 -0.07 10.34
C LEU A 223 13.74 -0.62 11.61
N MET A 224 14.75 -1.46 11.43
CA MET A 224 15.61 -1.94 12.52
C MET A 224 16.95 -1.21 12.55
N LYS A 225 17.56 -0.97 11.37
CA LYS A 225 18.87 -0.32 11.25
C LYS A 225 19.02 0.39 9.91
N THR A 226 19.73 1.52 9.92
CA THR A 226 20.16 2.21 8.70
C THR A 226 21.67 2.08 8.55
N ILE A 227 22.13 1.83 7.34
CA ILE A 227 23.53 1.83 6.91
C ILE A 227 23.64 2.85 5.78
N GLU A 228 24.46 3.87 5.98
CA GLU A 228 24.83 4.79 4.91
C GLU A 228 25.93 4.12 4.09
N LEU A 229 25.71 4.01 2.78
CA LEU A 229 26.68 3.38 1.89
C LEU A 229 27.66 4.44 1.38
N GLU A 230 28.95 4.27 1.67
CA GLU A 230 29.99 5.25 1.31
C GLU A 230 30.70 4.93 -0.01
N LYS A 231 30.62 3.68 -0.48
CA LYS A 231 31.28 3.16 -1.69
C LYS A 231 30.28 2.69 -2.75
#